data_AF-A0A497FGH0-F1
#
_entry.id   AF-A0A497FGH0-F1
#
_cell.length_a   1.000
_cell.length_b   1.000
_cell.length_c   1.000
_cell.angle_alpha   90.00
_cell.angle_beta   90.00
_cell.angle_gamma   90.00
#
_symmetry.space_group_name_H-M   'P 1'
#
loop_
_entity.id
_entity.type
_entity.pdbx_description
1 polymer ?
#
loop_
_entity_poly.entity_id
_entity_poly.type
_entity_poly.pdbx_seq_one_letter_code
_entity_poly.pdbx_strand_id
1 'polypeptide(L)' 'MMGSTPSVPRVWRERIIKYRLIGSRCTNCGKISYPPRKACPRCGSVNLEKISLPKRGKVLSYTVIRAP' A
#
# COMPACT_ATOMS: atom_id res chain seq x y z
N MET A 1 8.82 -0.63 24.46
CA MET A 1 8.80 -0.77 22.97
C MET A 1 7.99 0.39 22.40
N MET A 2 8.64 1.53 22.14
CA MET A 2 7.96 2.72 21.59
C MET A 2 7.58 2.44 20.15
N GLY A 3 6.28 2.45 19.85
CA GLY A 3 5.79 2.56 18.48
C GLY A 3 6.35 3.85 17.89
N SER A 4 7.28 3.72 16.94
CA SER A 4 7.96 4.86 16.34
C SER A 4 6.97 5.68 15.54
N THR A 5 6.55 6.82 16.10
CA THR A 5 5.81 7.84 15.35
C THR A 5 6.59 8.13 14.06
N PRO A 6 5.97 8.00 12.87
CA PRO A 6 6.67 8.26 11.63
C PRO A 6 7.18 9.71 11.62
N SER A 7 8.43 9.91 11.19
CA SER A 7 8.97 11.26 11.04
C SER A 7 8.13 12.06 10.04
N VAL A 8 8.00 13.37 10.30
CA VAL A 8 7.20 14.29 9.47
C VAL A 8 7.57 14.19 7.97
N PRO A 9 8.85 14.12 7.56
CA PRO A 9 9.21 13.98 6.14
C PRO A 9 8.74 12.66 5.50
N ARG A 10 8.64 11.58 6.28
CA ARG A 10 8.13 10.30 5.78
C ARG A 10 6.64 10.40 5.51
N VAL A 11 5.88 10.97 6.45
CA VAL A 11 4.44 11.22 6.28
C VAL A 11 4.18 12.07 5.04
N TRP A 12 4.91 13.18 4.88
CA TRP A 12 4.77 14.07 3.74
C TRP A 12 4.98 13.37 2.39
N ARG A 13 6.02 12.53 2.25
CA ARG A 13 6.30 11.78 1.01
C ARG A 13 5.23 10.72 0.71
N GLU A 14 4.71 10.07 1.75
CA GLU A 14 3.74 8.98 1.61
C GLU A 14 2.29 9.46 1.47
N ARG A 15 2.00 10.75 1.75
CA ARG A 15 0.62 11.30 1.84
C ARG A 15 -0.24 11.00 0.62
N ILE A 16 0.32 11.16 -0.58
CA ILE A 16 -0.45 10.99 -1.84
C ILE A 16 -0.86 9.53 -2.00
N ILE A 17 0.07 8.61 -1.75
CA ILE A 17 -0.17 7.17 -1.89
C ILE A 17 -1.24 6.70 -0.90
N LYS A 18 -1.11 7.10 0.37
CA LYS A 18 -2.02 6.66 1.43
C LYS A 18 -3.41 7.26 1.31
N TYR A 19 -3.51 8.58 1.13
CA TYR A 19 -4.81 9.25 1.13
C TYR A 19 -5.60 9.05 -0.16
N ARG A 20 -4.93 8.82 -1.28
CA ARG A 20 -5.58 8.53 -2.57
C ARG A 20 -5.67 7.04 -2.89
N LEU A 21 -5.25 6.16 -1.97
CA LEU A 21 -5.22 4.70 -2.17
C LEU A 21 -4.57 4.31 -3.50
N ILE A 22 -3.39 4.88 -3.78
CA ILE A 22 -2.66 4.56 -5.01
C ILE A 22 -1.89 3.26 -4.80
N GLY A 23 -2.24 2.23 -5.56
CA GLY A 23 -1.52 0.96 -5.63
C GLY A 23 -0.64 0.87 -6.88
N SER A 24 -0.07 -0.32 -7.08
CA SER A 24 0.63 -0.66 -8.32
C SER A 24 0.02 -1.90 -8.97
N ARG A 25 -0.12 -1.90 -10.29
CA ARG A 25 -0.47 -3.06 -11.11
C ARG A 25 0.72 -3.44 -11.96
N CYS A 26 1.11 -4.71 -11.94
CA CYS A 26 2.13 -5.21 -12.86
C CYS A 26 1.56 -5.41 -14.25
N THR A 27 2.21 -4.84 -15.27
CA THR A 27 1.78 -4.99 -16.66
C THR A 27 2.07 -6.38 -17.22
N ASN A 28 3.09 -7.07 -16.70
CA ASN A 28 3.43 -8.43 -17.16
C ASN A 28 2.49 -9.52 -16.63
N CYS A 29 2.08 -9.46 -15.34
CA CYS A 29 1.31 -10.55 -14.70
C CYS A 29 -0.04 -10.11 -14.11
N GLY A 30 -0.40 -8.84 -14.25
CA GLY A 30 -1.67 -8.28 -13.76
C GLY A 30 -1.77 -8.14 -12.24
N LYS A 31 -0.77 -8.57 -11.46
CA LYS A 31 -0.83 -8.53 -9.99
C LYS A 31 -0.96 -7.08 -9.51
N ILE A 32 -1.99 -6.84 -8.71
CA ILE A 32 -2.21 -5.59 -8.00
C ILE A 32 -1.62 -5.71 -6.59
N SER A 33 -0.91 -4.69 -6.14
CA SER A 33 -0.33 -4.61 -4.80
C SER A 33 -0.47 -3.23 -4.19
N TYR A 34 -0.64 -3.20 -2.87
CA TYR A 34 -0.59 -2.01 -2.04
C TYR A 34 0.27 -2.31 -0.80
N PRO A 35 1.18 -1.41 -0.39
CA PRO A 35 1.58 -0.16 -1.05
C PRO A 35 2.28 -0.39 -2.41
N PRO A 36 2.43 0.64 -3.27
CA PRO A 36 3.14 0.52 -4.53
C PRO A 36 4.61 0.20 -4.26
N ARG A 37 5.14 -0.81 -4.95
CA ARG A 37 6.53 -1.27 -4.80
C ARG A 37 7.33 -0.95 -6.06
N LYS A 38 8.67 -1.13 -5.98
CA LYS A 38 9.58 -0.98 -7.12
C LYS A 38 9.61 -2.21 -8.04
N ALA A 39 9.26 -3.39 -7.52
CA ALA A 39 9.23 -4.65 -8.25
C ALA A 39 7.99 -5.46 -7.87
N CYS A 40 7.48 -6.24 -8.82
CA CYS A 40 6.31 -7.08 -8.62
C CYS A 40 6.63 -8.20 -7.62
N PRO A 41 5.85 -8.37 -6.54
CA PRO A 41 6.08 -9.43 -5.56
C PRO A 41 5.79 -10.83 -6.09
N ARG A 42 5.13 -10.95 -7.25
CA ARG A 42 4.77 -12.24 -7.87
C ARG A 42 5.80 -12.70 -8.90
N CYS A 43 6.22 -11.82 -9.81
CA CYS A 43 7.06 -12.19 -10.95
C CYS A 43 8.39 -11.43 -11.04
N GLY A 44 8.70 -10.54 -10.10
CA GLY A 44 9.94 -9.76 -10.10
C GLY A 44 10.03 -8.62 -11.13
N SER A 45 9.09 -8.52 -12.08
CA SER A 45 9.08 -7.44 -13.08
C SER A 45 9.05 -6.06 -12.42
N VAL A 46 9.81 -5.12 -12.99
CA VAL A 46 9.82 -3.69 -12.62
C VAL A 46 8.79 -2.88 -13.41
N ASN A 47 8.12 -3.49 -14.39
CA ASN A 47 7.07 -2.86 -15.17
C ASN A 47 5.78 -2.81 -14.34
N LEU A 48 5.65 -1.74 -13.58
CA LEU A 48 4.53 -1.48 -12.68
C LEU A 48 3.90 -0.13 -13.02
N GLU A 49 2.59 -0.14 -13.18
CA GLU A 49 1.79 1.06 -13.36
C GLU A 49 1.12 1.47 -12.05
N LYS A 50 1.10 2.77 -11.76
CA LYS A 50 0.35 3.32 -10.62
C LYS A 50 -1.13 3.36 -10.97
N ILE A 51 -1.96 2.78 -10.11
CA ILE A 51 -3.41 2.76 -10.29
C ILE A 51 -4.12 3.29 -9.04
N SER A 52 -5.25 3.97 -9.24
CA SER A 52 -6.17 4.30 -8.14
C SER A 52 -6.96 3.05 -7.76
N LEU A 53 -6.91 2.65 -6.49
CA LEU A 53 -7.67 1.50 -6.00
C LEU A 53 -9.12 1.88 -5.68
N PRO A 54 -10.07 0.92 -5.74
CA PRO A 54 -11.45 1.19 -5.38
C PRO A 54 -11.55 1.62 -3.90
N LYS A 55 -12.40 2.63 -3.65
CA LYS A 55 -12.66 3.16 -2.29
C LYS A 55 -13.64 2.31 -1.47
N ARG A 56 -14.17 1.23 -2.06
CA ARG A 56 -15.11 0.30 -1.45
C ARG A 56 -14.54 -1.11 -1.53
N GLY A 57 -14.76 -1.90 -0.49
CA GLY A 57 -14.29 -3.28 -0.38
C GLY A 57 -15.11 -4.06 0.64
N LYS A 58 -14.68 -5.29 0.90
CA LYS A 58 -15.27 -6.17 1.91
C LYS A 58 -14.23 -6.45 3.00
N VAL A 59 -14.68 -6.59 4.24
CA VAL A 59 -13.79 -7.01 5.34
C VAL A 59 -13.49 -8.49 5.18
N LEU A 60 -12.21 -8.83 5.02
CA LEU A 60 -11.75 -10.22 4.91
C LEU A 60 -11.41 -10.83 6.27
N SER A 61 -10.75 -10.06 7.13
CA SER A 61 -10.48 -10.41 8.52
C SER A 61 -10.32 -9.14 9.35
N TYR A 62 -10.48 -9.24 10.67
CA TYR A 62 -10.27 -8.14 11.60
C TYR A 62 -9.73 -8.65 12.93
N THR A 63 -9.14 -7.76 13.70
CA THR A 63 -8.72 -8.00 15.08
C THR A 63 -9.07 -6.79 15.94
N VAL A 64 -9.26 -7.01 17.25
CA VAL A 64 -9.58 -5.96 18.22
C VAL A 64 -8.36 -5.72 19.09
N ILE A 65 -7.72 -4.57 18.89
CA ILE A 65 -6.57 -4.13 19.70
C ILE A 65 -7.13 -3.57 21.01
N ARG A 66 -6.76 -4.17 22.14
CA ARG A 66 -7.05 -3.65 23.49
C ARG A 66 -5.78 -3.02 24.04
N ALA A 67 -5.85 -1.76 24.45
CA ALA A 67 -4.81 -1.08 25.21
C ALA A 67 -5.36 -0.77 26.61
N PRO A 68 -4.57 -0.90 27.68
CA PRO A 68 -4.93 -0.38 28.99
C PRO A 68 -5.08 1.15 28.95
#